data_AF-A0A7J9KQK4-F1
#
_entry.id   AF-A0A7J9KQK4-F1
#
_cell.length_a   1.000
_cell.length_b   1.000
_cell.length_c   1.000
_cell.angle_alpha   90.00
_cell.angle_beta   90.00
_cell.angle_gamma   90.00
#
_symmetry.space_group_name_H-M   'P 1'
#
loop_
_entity.id
_entity.type
_entity.pdbx_description
1 polymer ?
#
loop_
_entity_poly.entity_id
_entity_poly.type
_entity_poly.pdbx_seq_one_letter_code
_entity_poly.pdbx_strand_id
1 'polypeptide(L)'
;MAAACGVHAQCMKRSNRSLRRRLGPMRGFSGHWSLGFCRRVDSDYNGKVVPKKRFDDVVKKNGVGLTFACMAMSSSIDGPADETNLTATGEIRLMPDLLTMRKIPWKKQEEMVLADMHLRPGQPWEYCRREALRRVSKVLKYEFNLEMNTGFENEFYLLKKIIRKEMEECWVPIDLKPYCSSSGFDAVSTLFV
;
A
#
# COMPACT_ATOMS: atom_id res chain seq x y z
N MET A 1 12.37 6.93 -31.85
CA MET A 1 11.92 8.14 -32.57
C MET A 1 10.68 8.60 -31.81
N ALA A 2 10.58 9.69 -31.07
CA ALA A 2 11.32 10.95 -30.84
C ALA A 2 11.65 11.06 -29.31
N ALA A 3 12.75 11.64 -28.79
CA ALA A 3 13.38 12.97 -28.90
C ALA A 3 12.76 14.06 -28.00
N ALA A 4 13.66 14.88 -27.42
CA ALA A 4 13.49 16.10 -26.61
C ALA A 4 13.32 15.91 -25.09
N CYS A 5 13.94 16.68 -24.19
CA CYS A 5 14.96 17.73 -24.28
C CYS A 5 15.52 17.91 -22.84
N GLY A 6 16.83 18.09 -22.69
CA GLY A 6 17.42 18.40 -21.38
C GLY A 6 17.17 19.85 -20.96
N VAL A 7 17.19 20.09 -19.65
CA VAL A 7 17.65 21.36 -19.07
C VAL A 7 18.52 21.03 -17.86
N HIS A 8 19.79 21.39 -17.96
CA HIS A 8 20.77 21.34 -16.89
C HIS A 8 20.54 22.55 -15.96
N ALA A 9 20.37 22.32 -14.66
CA ALA A 9 20.44 23.38 -13.66
C ALA A 9 21.37 22.92 -12.53
N GLN A 10 22.60 23.41 -12.57
CA GLN A 10 23.59 23.25 -11.53
C GLN A 10 23.52 24.50 -10.65
N CYS A 11 23.29 24.36 -9.33
CA CYS A 11 23.55 25.44 -8.39
C CYS A 11 24.10 24.90 -7.06
N MET A 12 25.22 25.50 -6.65
CA MET A 12 26.08 25.10 -5.55
C MET A 12 25.59 25.54 -4.16
N LYS A 13 25.86 24.67 -3.17
CA LYS A 13 26.29 24.89 -1.76
C LYS A 13 25.59 25.98 -0.92
N ARG A 14 25.08 25.57 0.26
CA ARG A 14 25.61 26.08 1.54
C ARG A 14 25.41 25.14 2.74
N SER A 15 26.52 24.98 3.45
CA SER A 15 26.79 24.35 4.74
C SER A 15 25.89 24.87 5.87
N ASN A 16 25.45 23.98 6.79
CA ASN A 16 25.83 24.17 8.20
C ASN A 16 25.80 22.91 9.07
N ARG A 17 26.78 22.85 9.97
CA ARG A 17 27.11 21.78 10.90
C ARG A 17 26.19 21.78 12.13
N SER A 18 26.11 20.59 12.72
CA SER A 18 26.01 20.27 14.15
C SER A 18 24.61 20.16 14.74
N LEU A 19 24.27 18.94 15.17
CA LEU A 19 23.93 18.63 16.56
C LEU A 19 23.82 17.11 16.74
N ARG A 20 24.94 16.49 17.13
CA ARG A 20 24.95 15.18 17.81
C ARG A 20 24.58 15.43 19.26
N ARG A 21 23.61 14.69 19.81
CA ARG A 21 23.67 14.20 21.21
C ARG A 21 22.64 13.07 21.47
N ARG A 22 23.21 11.94 21.91
CA ARG A 22 22.73 10.96 22.91
C ARG A 22 21.46 10.17 22.62
N LEU A 23 21.66 8.93 22.15
CA LEU A 23 20.77 7.82 22.45
C LEU A 23 21.55 6.81 23.31
N GLY A 24 21.09 6.62 24.56
CA GLY A 24 21.51 5.51 25.41
C GLY A 24 20.78 4.22 24.99
N PRO A 25 21.21 3.04 25.49
CA PRO A 25 20.69 1.77 25.04
C PRO A 25 19.27 1.55 25.58
N MET A 26 18.27 1.49 24.68
CA MET A 26 16.94 1.03 25.04
C MET A 26 16.95 -0.50 25.17
N ARG A 27 16.60 -0.94 26.39
CA ARG A 27 16.42 -2.33 26.78
C ARG A 27 15.30 -2.99 25.96
N GLY A 28 15.47 -4.28 25.72
CA GLY A 28 14.64 -5.10 24.84
C GLY A 28 13.15 -5.02 25.12
N PHE A 29 12.39 -4.73 24.06
CA PHE A 29 10.95 -4.99 23.99
C PHE A 29 10.74 -6.31 23.26
N SER A 30 10.54 -7.39 24.01
CA SER A 30 9.99 -8.64 23.50
C SER A 30 8.47 -8.49 23.37
N GLY A 31 8.00 -8.18 22.16
CA GLY A 31 6.57 -8.03 21.87
C GLY A 31 6.30 -8.17 20.38
N HIS A 32 6.51 -9.37 19.85
CA HIS A 32 6.29 -9.70 18.44
C HIS A 32 4.83 -9.97 18.13
N TRP A 33 4.03 -8.97 17.73
CA TRP A 33 2.76 -9.17 17.01
C TRP A 33 2.46 -7.93 16.17
N SER A 34 2.18 -8.10 14.87
CA SER A 34 2.00 -7.01 13.90
C SER A 34 0.74 -7.26 13.06
N LEU A 35 -0.30 -6.44 13.23
CA LEU A 35 -1.45 -6.41 12.32
C LEU A 35 -1.15 -5.45 11.17
N GLY A 36 -1.15 -5.93 9.93
CA GLY A 36 -0.96 -5.10 8.74
C GLY A 36 -2.29 -4.60 8.19
N PHE A 37 -2.48 -3.29 8.10
CA PHE A 37 -3.55 -2.72 7.31
C PHE A 37 -3.25 -2.88 5.82
N CYS A 38 -4.25 -3.28 5.05
CA CYS A 38 -4.15 -3.41 3.61
C CYS A 38 -5.05 -2.41 2.90
N ARG A 39 -4.46 -1.52 2.09
CA ARG A 39 -5.16 -0.82 1.02
C ARG A 39 -4.25 -0.62 -0.19
N ARG A 40 -4.81 -0.85 -1.37
CA ARG A 40 -4.22 -0.54 -2.68
C ARG A 40 -4.78 0.80 -3.17
N VAL A 41 -4.03 1.88 -3.04
CA VAL A 41 -4.17 3.08 -3.90
C VAL A 41 -3.28 2.81 -5.12
N ASP A 42 -3.59 3.39 -6.27
CA ASP A 42 -2.88 3.10 -7.53
C ASP A 42 -1.37 2.90 -7.30
N SER A 43 -0.90 1.68 -7.59
CA SER A 43 0.49 1.20 -7.41
C SER A 43 1.05 1.13 -5.97
N ASP A 44 0.50 1.84 -4.99
CA ASP A 44 1.03 1.89 -3.62
C ASP A 44 0.12 1.23 -2.57
N TYR A 45 0.69 0.24 -1.88
CA TYR A 45 0.10 -0.35 -0.69
C TYR A 45 0.34 0.55 0.52
N ASN A 46 -0.60 1.43 0.84
CA ASN A 46 -0.53 2.26 2.05
C ASN A 46 -1.07 1.48 3.25
N GLY A 47 -0.23 0.58 3.78
CA GLY A 47 -0.51 -0.20 4.97
C GLY A 47 0.07 0.42 6.25
N LYS A 48 -0.62 0.22 7.38
CA LYS A 48 -0.11 0.53 8.71
C LYS A 48 0.00 -0.75 9.52
N VAL A 49 1.17 -0.99 10.09
CA VAL A 49 1.36 -2.14 10.98
C VAL A 49 1.15 -1.68 12.42
N VAL A 50 0.29 -2.36 13.16
CA VAL A 50 -0.03 -2.04 14.56
C VAL A 50 0.09 -3.26 15.48
N PRO A 51 0.62 -3.12 16.70
CA PRO A 51 0.65 -4.21 17.66
C PRO A 51 -0.76 -4.68 18.05
N LYS A 52 -0.95 -6.00 18.24
CA LYS A 52 -2.26 -6.59 18.57
C LYS A 52 -2.95 -5.91 19.75
N LYS A 53 -2.22 -5.68 20.84
CA LYS A 53 -2.77 -4.98 22.02
C LYS A 53 -3.29 -3.57 21.67
N ARG A 54 -2.52 -2.79 20.92
CA ARG A 54 -2.97 -1.46 20.44
C ARG A 54 -4.16 -1.58 19.49
N PHE A 55 -4.20 -2.62 18.67
CA PHE A 55 -5.31 -2.85 17.78
C PHE A 55 -6.62 -3.07 18.56
N ASP A 56 -6.57 -3.96 19.53
CA ASP A 56 -7.70 -4.34 20.38
C ASP A 56 -8.16 -3.18 21.27
N ASP A 57 -7.22 -2.47 21.91
CA ASP A 57 -7.54 -1.43 22.88
C ASP A 57 -7.98 -0.11 22.23
N VAL A 58 -7.41 0.23 21.06
CA VAL A 58 -7.55 1.58 20.46
C VAL A 58 -8.07 1.55 19.03
N VAL A 59 -7.41 0.79 18.13
CA VAL A 59 -7.63 0.93 16.68
C VAL A 59 -9.01 0.47 16.27
N LYS A 60 -9.56 -0.58 16.89
CA LYS A 60 -10.92 -1.05 16.63
C LYS A 60 -11.97 0.07 16.77
N LYS A 61 -11.77 0.98 17.73
CA LYS A 61 -12.73 2.05 18.06
C LYS A 61 -12.39 3.37 17.37
N ASN A 62 -11.12 3.71 17.29
CA ASN A 62 -10.66 5.05 16.90
C ASN A 62 -9.96 5.09 15.53
N GLY A 63 -9.65 3.93 14.96
CA GLY A 63 -8.86 3.81 13.74
C GLY A 63 -7.39 4.18 13.92
N VAL A 64 -6.64 4.22 12.82
CA VAL A 64 -5.25 4.70 12.75
C VAL A 64 -5.20 5.99 11.94
N GLY A 65 -4.42 6.98 12.37
CA GLY A 65 -4.21 8.22 11.61
C GLY A 65 -3.49 7.99 10.27
N LEU A 66 -3.92 8.69 9.24
CA LEU A 66 -3.23 8.80 7.95
C LEU A 66 -3.39 10.24 7.43
N THR A 67 -2.30 10.87 7.00
CA THR A 67 -2.30 12.24 6.49
C THR A 67 -3.05 12.31 5.16
N PHE A 68 -3.73 13.43 4.87
CA PHE A 68 -4.48 13.61 3.61
C PHE A 68 -3.60 13.47 2.37
N ALA A 69 -2.38 14.03 2.39
CA ALA A 69 -1.40 13.90 1.30
C ALA A 69 -1.14 12.45 0.86
N CYS A 70 -1.27 11.45 1.74
CA CYS A 70 -1.07 10.05 1.38
C CYS A 70 -2.04 9.55 0.29
N MET A 71 -3.17 10.23 0.09
CA MET A 71 -4.11 9.93 -0.99
C MET A 71 -3.81 10.64 -2.31
N ALA A 72 -2.92 11.63 -2.29
CA ALA A 72 -2.45 12.30 -3.50
C ALA A 72 -1.12 11.73 -4.01
N MET A 73 -0.48 10.81 -3.29
CA MET A 73 0.80 10.24 -3.73
C MET A 73 0.67 9.59 -5.10
N SER A 74 1.52 10.03 -6.03
CA SER A 74 1.62 9.47 -7.37
C SER A 74 2.53 8.24 -7.37
N SER A 75 2.28 7.32 -8.29
CA SER A 75 3.15 6.16 -8.49
C SER A 75 4.45 6.48 -9.24
N SER A 76 4.50 7.61 -9.95
CA SER A 76 5.65 7.99 -10.79
C SER A 76 6.63 8.92 -10.09
N ILE A 77 6.21 9.56 -8.99
CA ILE A 77 7.00 10.53 -8.24
C ILE A 77 6.80 10.31 -6.74
N ASP A 78 7.86 10.47 -5.94
CA ASP A 78 7.76 10.45 -4.48
C ASP A 78 7.20 11.79 -3.97
N GLY A 79 5.94 12.06 -4.31
CA GLY A 79 5.26 13.31 -3.98
C GLY A 79 3.76 13.28 -4.31
N PRO A 80 2.98 14.16 -3.68
CA PRO A 80 1.58 14.33 -4.04
C PRO A 80 1.47 14.86 -5.47
N ALA A 81 0.49 14.38 -6.22
CA ALA A 81 0.14 14.92 -7.52
C ALA A 81 -0.30 16.39 -7.38
N ASP A 82 0.09 17.18 -8.39
CA ASP A 82 -0.26 18.59 -8.47
C ASP A 82 -1.78 18.80 -8.50
N GLU A 83 -2.23 19.97 -8.02
CA GLU A 83 -3.62 20.41 -8.07
C GLU A 83 -4.65 19.54 -7.30
N THR A 84 -4.19 18.57 -6.51
CA THR A 84 -5.09 17.71 -5.69
C THR A 84 -5.70 18.42 -4.48
N ASN A 85 -5.15 19.56 -4.06
CA ASN A 85 -5.48 20.26 -2.80
C ASN A 85 -5.29 19.41 -1.52
N LEU A 86 -4.70 18.21 -1.62
CA LEU A 86 -4.41 17.34 -0.48
C LEU A 86 -2.99 17.61 0.03
N THR A 87 -2.90 18.19 1.22
CA THR A 87 -1.62 18.61 1.80
C THR A 87 -1.22 17.72 2.99
N ALA A 88 -0.03 17.98 3.54
CA ALA A 88 0.45 17.31 4.74
C ALA A 88 -0.31 17.75 6.01
N THR A 89 -1.19 18.74 5.91
CA THR A 89 -1.97 19.24 7.04
C THR A 89 -3.28 18.47 7.17
N GLY A 90 -3.53 17.95 8.37
CA GLY A 90 -4.73 17.18 8.69
C GLY A 90 -4.54 15.67 8.55
N GLU A 91 -5.45 14.92 9.17
CA GLU A 91 -5.46 13.46 9.16
C GLU A 91 -6.87 12.90 8.97
N ILE A 92 -6.96 11.79 8.25
CA ILE A 92 -8.09 10.86 8.31
C ILE A 92 -7.82 9.75 9.32
N ARG A 93 -8.87 9.02 9.68
CA ARG A 93 -8.85 7.74 10.37
C ARG A 93 -9.05 6.58 9.39
N LEU A 94 -8.16 5.59 9.45
CA LEU A 94 -8.34 4.28 8.84
C LEU A 94 -9.13 3.41 9.82
N MET A 95 -10.42 3.22 9.56
CA MET A 95 -11.33 2.44 10.40
C MET A 95 -11.35 0.98 9.95
N PRO A 96 -10.94 -0.01 10.78
CA PRO A 96 -10.94 -1.41 10.38
C PRO A 96 -12.34 -1.94 10.12
N ASP A 97 -12.52 -2.64 8.99
CA ASP A 97 -13.70 -3.45 8.71
C ASP A 97 -13.44 -4.89 9.16
N LEU A 98 -13.88 -5.21 10.38
CA LEU A 98 -13.57 -6.49 11.03
C LEU A 98 -14.09 -7.72 10.28
N LEU A 99 -15.10 -7.57 9.41
CA LEU A 99 -15.61 -8.66 8.57
C LEU A 99 -14.59 -9.10 7.51
N THR A 100 -13.67 -8.19 7.16
CA THR A 100 -12.60 -8.42 6.18
C THR A 100 -11.31 -8.95 6.82
N MET A 101 -11.31 -9.18 8.13
CA MET A 101 -10.12 -9.63 8.85
C MET A 101 -9.74 -11.06 8.42
N ARG A 102 -8.48 -11.26 8.05
CA ARG A 102 -7.94 -12.54 7.57
C ARG A 102 -6.57 -12.79 8.18
N LYS A 103 -6.26 -14.06 8.51
CA LYS A 103 -4.91 -14.48 8.91
C LYS A 103 -4.03 -14.56 7.66
N ILE A 104 -2.77 -14.18 7.78
CA ILE A 104 -1.81 -14.29 6.68
C ILE A 104 -1.28 -15.74 6.62
N PRO A 105 -1.51 -16.49 5.52
CA PRO A 105 -1.20 -17.92 5.47
C PRO A 105 0.28 -18.26 5.75
N TRP A 106 1.19 -17.49 5.16
CA TRP A 106 2.64 -17.66 5.31
C TRP A 106 3.21 -16.97 6.56
N LYS A 107 2.38 -16.25 7.32
CA LYS A 107 2.81 -15.54 8.54
C LYS A 107 1.72 -15.59 9.60
N LYS A 108 1.58 -16.76 10.23
CA LYS A 108 0.49 -17.12 11.16
C LYS A 108 0.35 -16.19 12.38
N GLN A 109 1.38 -15.41 12.68
CA GLN A 109 1.40 -14.43 13.76
C GLN A 109 0.80 -13.07 13.36
N GLU A 110 0.42 -12.91 12.09
CA GLU A 110 -0.09 -11.65 11.55
C GLU A 110 -1.48 -11.82 10.95
N GLU A 111 -2.26 -10.75 11.07
CA GLU A 111 -3.60 -10.64 10.54
C GLU A 111 -3.67 -9.37 9.69
N MET A 112 -4.41 -9.46 8.59
CA MET A 112 -4.70 -8.34 7.70
C MET A 112 -6.17 -7.95 7.80
N VAL A 113 -6.45 -6.66 7.73
CA VAL A 113 -7.81 -6.13 7.74
C VAL A 113 -7.89 -4.94 6.79
N LEU A 114 -8.96 -4.86 6.00
CA LEU A 114 -9.23 -3.69 5.18
C LEU A 114 -9.77 -2.56 6.06
N ALA A 115 -9.48 -1.32 5.71
CA ALA A 115 -10.08 -0.16 6.36
C ALA A 115 -10.97 0.62 5.41
N ASP A 116 -11.85 1.43 6.02
CA ASP A 116 -12.53 2.58 5.43
C ASP A 116 -11.84 3.89 5.85
N MET A 117 -11.89 4.94 5.01
CA MET A 117 -11.31 6.25 5.35
C MET A 117 -12.39 7.13 5.93
N HIS A 118 -12.12 7.71 7.08
CA HIS A 118 -13.05 8.53 7.81
C HIS A 118 -12.39 9.87 8.16
N LEU A 119 -13.11 10.98 8.13
CA LEU A 119 -12.62 12.25 8.67
C LEU A 119 -12.45 12.15 10.20
N ARG A 120 -13.41 11.48 10.85
CA ARG A 120 -13.42 11.15 12.28
C ARG A 120 -14.13 9.81 12.44
N PRO A 121 -13.89 9.03 13.51
CA PRO A 121 -14.54 7.73 13.70
C PRO A 121 -16.06 7.84 13.49
N GLY A 122 -16.62 7.00 12.62
CA GLY A 122 -18.05 7.05 12.25
C GLY A 122 -18.44 8.03 11.14
N GLN A 123 -17.55 8.94 10.71
CA GLN A 123 -17.79 9.87 9.59
C GLN A 123 -16.95 9.50 8.36
N PRO A 124 -17.51 8.79 7.35
CA PRO A 124 -16.83 8.50 6.10
C PRO A 124 -16.23 9.74 5.44
N TRP A 125 -15.03 9.58 4.88
CA TRP A 125 -14.42 10.61 4.05
C TRP A 125 -14.88 10.48 2.61
N GLU A 126 -15.06 11.60 1.92
CA GLU A 126 -15.56 11.65 0.54
C GLU A 126 -14.67 10.86 -0.43
N TYR A 127 -13.35 10.95 -0.25
CA TYR A 127 -12.32 10.24 -1.03
C TYR A 127 -12.16 8.76 -0.66
N CYS A 128 -12.98 8.22 0.25
CA CYS A 128 -12.97 6.80 0.56
C CYS A 128 -13.54 5.99 -0.61
N ARG A 129 -12.67 5.35 -1.41
CA ARG A 129 -13.09 4.55 -2.58
C ARG A 129 -14.04 3.39 -2.24
N ARG A 130 -13.88 2.72 -1.08
CA ARG A 130 -14.80 1.67 -0.63
C ARG A 130 -16.21 2.22 -0.37
N GLU A 131 -16.29 3.40 0.24
CA GLU A 131 -17.57 4.09 0.47
C GLU A 131 -18.17 4.63 -0.82
N ALA A 132 -17.35 5.15 -1.75
CA ALA A 132 -17.81 5.53 -3.08
C ALA A 132 -18.45 4.34 -3.82
N LEU A 133 -17.79 3.17 -3.81
CA LEU A 133 -18.35 1.94 -4.39
C LEU A 133 -19.66 1.55 -3.71
N ARG A 134 -19.72 1.54 -2.36
CA ARG A 134 -20.95 1.25 -1.61
C ARG A 134 -22.10 2.21 -1.97
N ARG A 135 -21.82 3.51 -2.17
CA ARG A 135 -22.82 4.49 -2.61
C ARG A 135 -23.36 4.16 -3.99
N VAL A 136 -22.49 3.90 -4.96
CA VAL A 136 -22.89 3.54 -6.33
C VAL A 136 -23.67 2.23 -6.36
N SER A 137 -23.24 1.21 -5.60
CA SER A 137 -23.98 -0.06 -5.49
C SER A 137 -25.37 0.12 -4.89
N LYS A 138 -25.55 1.03 -3.93
CA LYS A 138 -26.87 1.37 -3.38
C LYS A 138 -27.75 2.02 -4.44
N VAL A 139 -27.24 2.97 -5.19
CA VAL A 139 -27.98 3.59 -6.32
C VAL A 139 -28.44 2.53 -7.31
N LEU A 140 -27.53 1.63 -7.72
CA LEU A 140 -27.83 0.53 -8.63
C LEU A 140 -28.98 -0.36 -8.11
N LYS A 141 -28.99 -0.67 -6.82
CA LYS A 141 -30.03 -1.50 -6.21
C LYS A 141 -31.36 -0.75 -6.03
N TYR A 142 -31.35 0.48 -5.54
CA TYR A 142 -32.58 1.19 -5.20
C TYR A 142 -33.29 1.77 -6.42
N GLU A 143 -32.54 2.29 -7.39
CA GLU A 143 -33.13 2.93 -8.57
C GLU A 143 -33.43 1.93 -9.69
N PHE A 144 -32.62 0.87 -9.80
CA PHE A 144 -32.71 -0.08 -10.92
C PHE A 144 -32.99 -1.53 -10.49
N ASN A 145 -33.03 -1.83 -9.19
CA ASN A 145 -33.14 -3.20 -8.65
C ASN A 145 -32.08 -4.17 -9.20
N LEU A 146 -30.89 -3.67 -9.49
CA LEU A 146 -29.76 -4.43 -10.00
C LEU A 146 -28.71 -4.68 -8.91
N GLU A 147 -27.98 -5.79 -9.04
CA GLU A 147 -26.83 -6.15 -8.18
C GLU A 147 -25.59 -6.35 -9.04
N MET A 148 -24.45 -5.85 -8.56
CA MET A 148 -23.17 -5.96 -9.26
C MET A 148 -22.40 -7.18 -8.76
N ASN A 149 -22.10 -8.11 -9.66
CA ASN A 149 -21.15 -9.21 -9.45
C ASN A 149 -19.88 -8.94 -10.24
N THR A 150 -18.70 -9.19 -9.65
CA THR A 150 -17.41 -8.88 -10.28
C THR A 150 -16.48 -10.08 -10.20
N GLY A 151 -15.82 -10.41 -11.32
CA GLY A 151 -14.67 -11.31 -11.36
C GLY A 151 -13.40 -10.49 -11.67
N PHE A 152 -12.30 -10.76 -10.96
CA PHE A 152 -11.02 -10.11 -11.21
C PHE A 152 -10.00 -11.16 -11.64
N GLU A 153 -9.40 -10.96 -12.81
CA GLU A 153 -8.27 -11.74 -13.30
C GLU A 153 -7.00 -10.89 -13.13
N ASN A 154 -6.22 -11.17 -12.09
CA ASN A 154 -4.99 -10.43 -11.81
C ASN A 154 -3.82 -11.08 -12.54
N GLU A 155 -3.29 -10.39 -13.55
CA GLU A 155 -2.08 -10.79 -14.25
C GLU A 155 -0.86 -10.07 -13.66
N PHE A 156 0.26 -10.78 -13.57
CA PHE A 156 1.53 -10.22 -13.10
C PHE A 156 2.71 -10.98 -13.70
N TYR A 157 3.85 -10.31 -13.78
CA TYR A 157 5.11 -10.92 -14.20
C TYR A 157 5.90 -11.42 -12.99
N LEU A 158 6.41 -12.64 -13.07
CA LEU A 158 7.44 -13.13 -12.16
C LEU A 158 8.82 -12.95 -12.79
N LEU A 159 9.66 -12.18 -12.11
CA LEU A 159 11.03 -11.89 -12.54
C LEU A 159 12.02 -12.50 -11.55
N LYS A 160 13.14 -13.00 -12.07
CA LYS A 160 14.30 -13.40 -11.28
C LYS A 160 15.43 -12.40 -11.45
N LYS A 161 16.10 -12.12 -10.34
CA LYS A 161 17.31 -11.30 -10.32
C LYS A 161 18.50 -12.13 -10.79
N ILE A 162 19.27 -11.60 -11.74
CA ILE A 162 20.54 -12.16 -12.19
C ILE A 162 21.63 -11.09 -12.05
N ILE A 163 22.83 -11.52 -11.68
CA ILE A 163 24.00 -10.63 -11.59
C ILE A 163 24.85 -10.90 -12.84
N ARG A 164 25.04 -9.88 -13.68
CA ARG A 164 25.94 -9.97 -14.83
C ARG A 164 27.39 -9.69 -14.39
N LYS A 165 28.35 -10.11 -15.22
CA LYS A 165 29.80 -10.05 -14.93
C LYS A 165 30.32 -8.66 -14.54
N GLU A 166 29.56 -7.59 -14.80
CA GLU A 166 29.90 -6.19 -14.48
C GLU A 166 29.14 -5.64 -13.25
N MET A 167 28.63 -6.51 -12.37
CA MET A 167 27.81 -6.13 -11.21
C MET A 167 26.49 -5.40 -11.53
N GLU A 168 26.09 -5.36 -12.80
CA GLU A 168 24.79 -4.86 -13.18
C GLU A 168 23.72 -5.90 -12.78
N GLU A 169 22.78 -5.46 -11.94
CA GLU A 169 21.61 -6.24 -11.58
C GLU A 169 20.63 -6.21 -12.75
N CYS A 170 20.33 -7.37 -13.33
CA CYS A 170 19.29 -7.47 -14.36
C CYS A 170 18.13 -8.31 -13.83
N TRP A 171 16.92 -7.91 -14.20
CA TRP A 171 15.70 -8.67 -13.96
C TRP A 171 15.28 -9.32 -15.27
N VAL A 172 15.12 -10.64 -15.24
CA VAL A 172 14.67 -11.42 -16.42
C VAL A 172 13.42 -12.20 -16.05
N PRO A 173 12.50 -12.46 -17.01
CA PRO A 173 11.36 -13.33 -16.78
C PRO A 173 11.81 -14.70 -16.26
N ILE A 174 11.02 -15.29 -15.36
CA ILE A 174 11.27 -16.67 -14.89
C ILE A 174 11.14 -17.66 -16.05
N ASP A 175 10.22 -17.40 -16.97
CA ASP A 175 9.95 -18.21 -18.15
C ASP A 175 9.70 -17.33 -19.39
N LEU A 176 9.94 -17.89 -20.57
CA LEU A 176 9.77 -17.26 -21.88
C LEU A 176 8.74 -18.00 -22.75
N LYS A 177 8.00 -18.97 -22.21
CA LYS A 177 7.00 -19.69 -22.99
C LYS A 177 5.83 -18.78 -23.38
N PRO A 178 5.15 -19.10 -24.49
CA PRO A 178 3.96 -18.39 -24.92
C PRO A 178 2.80 -18.58 -23.94
N TYR A 179 1.74 -17.80 -24.19
CA TYR A 179 0.47 -17.85 -23.46
C TYR A 179 -0.07 -19.28 -23.27
N CYS A 180 -0.71 -19.52 -22.13
CA CYS A 180 -1.23 -20.83 -21.70
C CYS A 180 -0.19 -21.96 -21.52
N SER A 181 1.07 -21.65 -21.24
CA SER A 181 2.05 -22.67 -20.82
C SER A 181 2.00 -22.95 -19.31
N SER A 182 2.01 -24.23 -18.92
CA SER A 182 2.11 -24.63 -17.52
C SER A 182 3.54 -24.51 -16.94
N SER A 183 4.55 -24.38 -17.79
CA SER A 183 5.95 -24.53 -17.37
C SER A 183 6.42 -23.48 -16.37
N GLY A 184 5.89 -22.25 -16.46
CA GLY A 184 6.12 -21.21 -15.47
C GLY A 184 5.65 -21.60 -14.07
N PHE A 185 4.51 -22.28 -13.94
CA PHE A 185 3.99 -22.77 -12.65
C PHE A 185 4.89 -23.87 -12.06
N ASP A 186 5.30 -24.83 -12.89
CA ASP A 186 6.20 -25.90 -12.45
C ASP A 186 7.55 -25.34 -11.96
N ALA A 187 8.10 -24.36 -12.69
CA ALA A 187 9.37 -23.71 -12.38
C ALA A 187 9.38 -22.96 -11.04
N VAL A 188 8.21 -22.50 -10.57
CA VAL A 188 8.06 -21.74 -9.32
C VAL A 188 7.31 -22.48 -8.22
N SER A 189 6.96 -23.75 -8.46
CA SER A 189 6.15 -24.58 -7.56
C SER A 189 6.70 -24.62 -6.12
N THR A 190 8.02 -24.57 -5.97
CA THR A 190 8.70 -24.61 -4.66
C THR A 190 8.63 -23.31 -3.86
N LEU A 191 8.22 -22.18 -4.46
CA LEU A 191 8.10 -20.90 -3.76
C LEU A 191 6.87 -20.82 -2.85
N PHE A 192 5.93 -21.76 -3.01
CA PHE A 192 4.61 -21.72 -2.35
C PHE A 192 4.36 -22.91 -1.41
N VAL A 193 5.41 -23.67 -1.07
CA VAL A 193 5.37 -24.82 -0.14
C VAL A 193 5.67 -24.37 1.29
#